data_AF-A0A967T5U8-F1
#
_entry.id   AF-A0A967T5U8-F1
#
_cell.length_a   1.000
_cell.length_b   1.000
_cell.length_c   1.000
_cell.angle_alpha   90.00
_cell.angle_beta   90.00
_cell.angle_gamma   90.00
#
_symmetry.space_group_name_H-M   'P 1'
#
loop_
_entity.id
_entity.type
_entity.pdbx_description
1 polymer ?
#
loop_
_entity_poly.entity_id
_entity_poly.type
_entity_poly.pdbx_seq_one_letter_code
_entity_poly.pdbx_strand_id
1 'polypeptide(L)'
;MSTQTQDRIETRMRDIVAGITAAHGAEGLVEYRNDFVVTRNTPEETEAAIAAARAVAGEPAVDADCPPCSASEDFARMLEVKPGCYMLIGNGLDGHCGSTLH
;
A
#
# COMPACT_ATOMS: atom_id res chain seq x y z
N MET A 1 -3.36 0.72 -5.10
CA MET A 1 -4.67 0.91 -5.77
C MET A 1 -4.96 2.40 -5.87
N SER A 2 -5.09 3.00 -7.05
CA SER A 2 -5.25 4.47 -7.16
C SER A 2 -6.59 4.97 -6.62
N THR A 3 -6.69 6.26 -6.28
CA THR A 3 -7.95 6.92 -5.90
C THR A 3 -9.03 6.70 -6.95
N GLN A 4 -8.69 6.88 -8.23
CA GLN A 4 -9.61 6.59 -9.35
C GLN A 4 -10.12 5.14 -9.35
N THR A 5 -9.29 4.18 -8.92
CA THR A 5 -9.71 2.78 -8.81
C THR A 5 -10.66 2.58 -7.64
N GLN A 6 -10.41 3.23 -6.50
CA GLN A 6 -11.29 3.23 -5.33
C GLN A 6 -12.66 3.85 -5.68
N ASP A 7 -12.69 5.01 -6.33
CA ASP A 7 -13.92 5.69 -6.77
C ASP A 7 -14.75 4.80 -7.70
N ARG A 8 -14.08 4.10 -8.61
CA ARG A 8 -14.72 3.17 -9.53
C ARG A 8 -15.29 1.95 -8.80
N ILE A 9 -14.58 1.44 -7.80
CA ILE A 9 -15.06 0.33 -6.97
C ILE A 9 -16.31 0.76 -6.18
N GLU A 10 -16.28 1.93 -5.52
CA GLU A 10 -17.42 2.46 -4.79
C GLU A 10 -18.64 2.64 -5.70
N THR A 11 -18.46 3.30 -6.84
CA THR A 11 -19.53 3.53 -7.83
C THR A 11 -20.17 2.20 -8.24
N ARG A 12 -19.35 1.19 -8.56
CA ARG A 12 -19.86 -0.12 -8.97
C ARG A 12 -20.60 -0.85 -7.87
N MET A 13 -20.15 -0.75 -6.62
CA MET A 13 -20.89 -1.34 -5.50
C MET A 13 -22.27 -0.69 -5.33
N ARG A 14 -22.34 0.64 -5.44
CA ARG A 14 -23.62 1.36 -5.38
C ARG A 14 -24.54 0.99 -6.53
N ASP A 15 -24.03 0.94 -7.76
CA ASP A 15 -24.78 0.52 -8.95
C ASP A 15 -25.39 -0.88 -8.79
N ILE A 16 -24.59 -1.83 -8.29
CA ILE A 16 -25.01 -3.22 -8.10
C ILE A 16 -26.13 -3.30 -7.06
N VAL A 17 -25.96 -2.65 -5.90
CA VAL A 17 -26.97 -2.66 -4.85
C VAL A 17 -28.27 -1.99 -5.31
N ALA A 18 -28.18 -0.88 -6.04
CA ALA A 18 -29.34 -0.21 -6.62
C ALA A 18 -30.10 -1.12 -7.61
N GLY A 19 -29.37 -1.82 -8.49
CA GLY A 19 -29.97 -2.74 -9.46
C GLY A 19 -30.68 -3.93 -8.79
N ILE A 20 -30.06 -4.53 -7.78
CA ILE A 20 -30.62 -5.67 -7.04
C ILE A 20 -31.88 -5.26 -6.27
N THR A 21 -31.81 -4.15 -5.54
CA THR A 21 -32.92 -3.68 -4.69
C THR A 21 -34.12 -3.26 -5.51
N ALA A 22 -33.91 -2.53 -6.62
CA ALA A 22 -34.96 -2.17 -7.56
C ALA A 22 -35.68 -3.40 -8.16
N ALA A 23 -34.93 -4.46 -8.49
CA ALA A 23 -35.50 -5.68 -9.05
C ALA A 23 -36.39 -6.46 -8.06
N HIS A 24 -36.22 -6.27 -6.76
CA HIS A 24 -36.90 -7.03 -5.71
C HIS A 24 -37.88 -6.19 -4.87
N GLY A 25 -38.08 -4.92 -5.22
CA GLY A 25 -38.95 -4.01 -4.43
C GLY A 25 -38.42 -3.76 -3.02
N ALA A 26 -37.10 -3.77 -2.84
CA ALA A 26 -36.41 -3.55 -1.57
C ALA A 26 -35.66 -2.22 -1.57
N GLU A 27 -35.15 -1.84 -0.40
CA GLU A 27 -34.19 -0.74 -0.24
C GLU A 27 -32.82 -1.28 0.17
N GLY A 28 -31.75 -0.60 -0.20
CA GLY A 28 -30.38 -0.96 0.17
C GLY A 28 -29.54 0.25 0.49
N LEU A 29 -28.70 0.11 1.51
CA LEU A 29 -27.74 1.11 1.95
C LEU A 29 -26.32 0.60 1.69
N VAL A 30 -25.49 1.46 1.09
CA VAL A 30 -24.06 1.21 0.93
C VAL A 30 -23.28 2.23 1.73
N GLU A 31 -22.64 1.76 2.80
CA GLU A 31 -21.59 2.48 3.52
C GLU A 31 -20.24 2.04 2.97
N TYR A 32 -19.55 2.95 2.29
CA TYR A 32 -18.20 2.72 1.79
C TYR A 32 -17.21 3.54 2.61
N ARG A 33 -16.18 2.89 3.13
CA ARG A 33 -15.09 3.53 3.88
C ARG A 33 -13.78 3.24 3.20
N ASN A 34 -13.04 4.30 2.90
CA ASN A 34 -11.72 4.22 2.30
C ASN A 34 -10.66 4.36 3.38
N ASP A 35 -10.50 3.31 4.17
CA ASP A 35 -9.62 3.34 5.35
C ASP A 35 -8.14 3.13 5.00
N PHE A 36 -7.83 2.75 3.75
CA PHE A 36 -6.47 2.41 3.32
C PHE A 36 -5.96 3.34 2.23
N VAL A 37 -4.90 4.05 2.58
CA VAL A 37 -4.12 4.87 1.66
C VAL A 37 -2.99 4.01 1.10
N VAL A 38 -2.63 4.27 -0.16
CA VAL A 38 -1.49 3.59 -0.77
C VAL A 38 -0.19 4.15 -0.20
N THR A 39 0.66 3.27 0.31
CA THR A 39 2.06 3.61 0.62
C THR A 39 2.78 3.94 -0.66
N ARG A 40 2.98 5.23 -0.92
CA ARG A 40 3.68 5.73 -2.10
C ARG A 40 4.88 6.54 -1.66
N ASN A 41 6.07 5.97 -1.87
CA ASN A 41 7.31 6.68 -1.62
C ASN A 41 7.48 7.85 -2.59
N THR A 42 8.08 8.93 -2.09
CA THR A 42 8.46 10.08 -2.92
C THR A 42 9.85 9.86 -3.52
N PRO A 43 10.09 10.26 -4.79
CA PRO A 43 11.34 9.91 -5.48
C PRO A 43 12.61 10.40 -4.77
N GLU A 44 12.63 11.66 -4.31
CA GLU A 44 13.82 12.26 -3.68
C GLU A 44 14.21 11.57 -2.37
N GLU A 45 13.23 11.30 -1.51
CA GLU A 45 13.43 10.58 -0.25
C GLU A 45 13.79 9.11 -0.48
N THR A 46 13.29 8.51 -1.57
CA THR A 46 13.66 7.15 -1.96
C THR A 46 15.13 7.07 -2.34
N GLU A 47 15.62 7.99 -3.16
CA GLU A 47 17.04 8.05 -3.53
C GLU A 47 17.95 8.27 -2.31
N ALA A 48 17.55 9.16 -1.40
CA ALA A 48 18.28 9.38 -0.16
C ALA A 48 18.34 8.11 0.71
N ALA A 49 17.23 7.39 0.81
CA ALA A 49 17.13 6.16 1.59
C ALA A 49 17.96 5.02 0.97
N ILE A 50 17.94 4.88 -0.36
CA ILE A 50 18.79 3.95 -1.11
C ILE A 50 20.28 4.26 -0.86
N ALA A 51 20.68 5.53 -0.96
CA ALA A 51 22.06 5.93 -0.72
C ALA A 51 22.53 5.59 0.70
N ALA A 52 21.67 5.82 1.71
CA ALA A 52 21.94 5.45 3.09
C ALA A 52 22.06 3.92 3.26
N ALA A 53 21.15 3.14 2.68
CA ALA A 53 21.17 1.69 2.74
C ALA A 53 22.45 1.12 2.11
N ARG A 54 22.86 1.64 0.94
CA ARG A 54 24.12 1.27 0.27
C ARG A 54 25.35 1.58 1.10
N ALA A 55 25.37 2.72 1.79
CA ALA A 55 26.48 3.11 2.65
C ALA A 55 26.64 2.18 3.87
N VAL A 56 25.54 1.61 4.36
CA VAL A 56 25.54 0.75 5.55
C VAL A 56 25.72 -0.72 5.20
N ALA A 57 24.95 -1.25 4.25
CA ALA A 57 24.89 -2.68 3.92
C ALA A 57 25.76 -3.07 2.70
N GLY A 58 26.22 -2.09 1.93
CA GLY A 58 26.93 -2.30 0.66
C GLY A 58 25.98 -2.53 -0.52
N GLU A 59 26.46 -2.22 -1.72
CA GLU A 59 25.69 -2.32 -2.97
C GLU A 59 25.00 -3.69 -3.18
N PRO A 60 25.67 -4.85 -2.96
CA PRO A 60 25.07 -6.14 -3.26
C PRO A 60 23.91 -6.53 -2.33
N ALA A 61 23.74 -5.82 -1.22
CA ALA A 61 22.72 -6.09 -0.21
C ALA A 61 21.47 -5.21 -0.36
N VAL A 62 21.40 -4.37 -1.41
CA VAL A 62 20.30 -3.43 -1.63
C VAL A 62 19.59 -3.75 -2.95
N ASP A 63 18.29 -4.02 -2.86
CA ASP A 63 17.38 -4.04 -4.00
C ASP A 63 16.57 -2.74 -4.01
N ALA A 64 16.91 -1.85 -4.96
CA ALA A 64 16.29 -0.54 -5.10
C ALA A 64 15.02 -0.55 -5.97
N ASP A 65 14.73 -1.65 -6.66
CA ASP A 65 13.59 -1.80 -7.58
C ASP A 65 12.73 -3.01 -7.20
N CYS A 66 12.47 -3.14 -5.90
CA CYS A 66 11.67 -4.23 -5.39
C CYS A 66 10.22 -4.14 -5.94
N PRO A 67 9.59 -5.28 -6.30
CA PRO A 67 8.22 -5.27 -6.79
C PRO A 67 7.25 -4.66 -5.76
N PRO A 68 6.18 -3.95 -6.21
CA PRO A 68 5.16 -3.44 -5.30
C PRO A 68 4.52 -4.57 -4.48
N CYS A 69 4.39 -4.37 -3.17
CA CYS A 69 3.70 -5.29 -2.27
C CYS A 69 2.20 -4.98 -2.22
N SER A 70 1.36 -6.02 -2.13
CA SER A 70 -0.09 -5.86 -1.93
C SER A 70 -0.49 -5.68 -0.46
N ALA A 71 0.46 -5.76 0.47
CA ALA A 71 0.21 -5.50 1.88
C ALA A 71 -0.21 -4.05 2.11
N SER A 72 -1.19 -3.86 2.99
CA SER A 72 -1.56 -2.54 3.51
C SER A 72 -0.58 -2.14 4.62
N GLU A 73 -0.15 -0.89 4.63
CA GLU A 73 0.78 -0.36 5.62
C GLU A 73 0.27 1.00 6.13
N ASP A 74 0.26 1.20 7.45
CA ASP A 74 -0.30 2.41 8.07
C ASP A 74 0.60 3.63 7.89
N PHE A 75 1.89 3.41 7.61
CA PHE A 75 2.86 4.44 7.24
C PHE A 75 2.40 5.28 6.03
N ALA A 76 1.51 4.75 5.18
CA ALA A 76 0.87 5.50 4.11
C ALA A 76 0.22 6.81 4.60
N ARG A 77 -0.35 6.82 5.82
CA ARG A 77 -0.96 8.01 6.42
C ARG A 77 0.07 9.08 6.78
N MET A 78 1.28 8.68 7.18
CA MET A 78 2.38 9.62 7.39
C MET A 78 2.84 10.24 6.08
N LEU A 79 2.88 9.44 5.01
CA LEU A 79 3.29 9.87 3.67
C LEU A 79 2.31 10.85 3.00
N GLU A 80 1.04 10.89 3.43
CA GLU A 80 0.10 11.94 3.01
C GLU A 80 0.46 13.32 3.57
N VAL A 81 1.09 13.36 4.74
CA VAL A 81 1.42 14.60 5.45
C VAL A 81 2.80 15.12 5.05
N LYS A 82 3.74 14.22 4.76
CA LYS A 82 5.12 14.57 4.45
C LYS A 82 5.76 13.61 3.44
N PRO A 83 6.56 14.13 2.49
CA PRO A 83 7.43 13.30 1.66
C PRO A 83 8.28 12.35 2.51
N GLY A 84 8.45 11.12 2.03
CA GLY A 84 9.11 10.06 2.77
C GLY A 84 9.29 8.77 1.97
N CYS A 85 10.02 7.84 2.57
CA CYS A 85 10.29 6.53 2.01
C CYS A 85 10.09 5.46 3.08
N TYR A 86 9.21 4.50 2.78
CA TYR A 86 9.08 3.24 3.49
C TYR A 86 9.96 2.18 2.82
N MET A 87 10.80 1.52 3.60
CA MET A 87 11.72 0.48 3.13
C MET A 87 11.58 -0.79 3.97
N LEU A 88 11.93 -1.90 3.33
CA LEU A 88 11.91 -3.22 3.91
C LEU A 88 13.33 -3.63 4.30
N ILE A 89 13.49 -4.25 5.47
CA ILE A 89 14.79 -4.77 5.94
C ILE A 89 14.65 -6.28 6.13
N GLY A 90 15.49 -7.05 5.44
CA GLY A 90 15.51 -8.51 5.57
C GLY A 90 15.99 -8.96 6.95
N ASN A 91 15.34 -9.98 7.52
CA ASN A 91 15.68 -10.54 8.83
C ASN A 91 16.50 -11.85 8.76
N GLY A 92 17.10 -12.14 7.61
CA GLY A 92 17.83 -13.39 7.35
C GLY A 92 16.94 -14.60 7.06
N LEU A 93 17.54 -15.65 6.50
CA LEU A 93 16.88 -16.91 6.14
C LEU A 93 17.08 -18.02 7.17
N ASP A 94 18.04 -17.85 8.08
CA ASP A 94 18.48 -18.85 9.04
C ASP A 94 18.38 -18.32 10.49
N GLY A 95 18.20 -19.25 11.45
CA GLY A 95 18.13 -18.95 12.88
C GLY A 95 16.69 -18.83 13.42
N HIS A 96 16.56 -18.71 14.74
CA HIS A 96 15.25 -18.71 15.45
C HIS A 96 14.34 -17.54 15.09
N CYS A 97 14.85 -16.53 14.38
CA CYS A 97 14.11 -15.33 13.97
C CYS A 97 14.08 -15.13 12.44
N GLY A 98 14.64 -16.05 11.64
CA GLY A 98 14.63 -15.94 10.18
C GLY A 98 13.23 -16.18 9.63
N SER A 99 12.52 -15.11 9.30
CA SER A 99 11.20 -15.17 8.64
C SER A 99 11.17 -14.23 7.44
N THR A 100 10.45 -14.62 6.40
CA THR A 100 10.10 -13.71 5.30
C THR A 100 9.33 -12.52 5.89
N LEU A 101 9.93 -11.34 5.71
CA LEU A 101 9.48 -9.98 5.99
C LEU A 101 8.06 -9.76 6.56
N HIS A 102 8.01 -9.02 7.66
CA HIS A 102 6.89 -8.15 8.02
C HIS A 102 7.00 -6.83 7.25
#